data_AF-A0A1Q7YUJ0-F1
#
_entry.id   AF-A0A1Q7YUJ0-F1
#
_cell.length_a   1.000
_cell.length_b   1.000
_cell.length_c   1.000
_cell.angle_alpha   90.00
_cell.angle_beta   90.00
_cell.angle_gamma   90.00
#
_symmetry.space_group_name_H-M   'P 1'
#
loop_
_entity.id
_entity.type
_entity.pdbx_description
1 polymer ?
#
loop_
_entity_poly.entity_id
_entity_poly.type
_entity_poly.pdbx_seq_one_letter_code
_entity_poly.pdbx_strand_id
1 'polypeptide(L)'
;MFLALHSNQADSPVFSFVGQAYNTSSGSRAFVGNALLAMEVYNDTNNNGYLDANYTSGTTELRYTLIMNASQTFTPHPVNKTLINGTPHYGWGITYGSIQAILINATQPGYGYGGGMSASYAMIDHVSMFYDYSVSGNTTFLKTSYQIGNVTLIPPRSPGVTLQGLSLSLLHATLTVASKQLTVEAGNAPYNSQTNQPASSFNTAQVKVDDIVAYEFRFKDNYTLTNTLATYPAVYVASPIDSLPPNAFQGQYFTPLISAEQYVGGQLPDIAGLPSSSNLDYSATQFLYRISYPVWSGQALQHDPTYVAHFSATAPNIPRTPGLPTGVLLVAVATGSLALVVAIMGLTRSRKRVQPTSEPQDLGQTM
;
A
#
# COMPACT_ATOMS: atom_id res chain seq x y z
N MET A 1 -9.72 1.59 12.83
CA MET A 1 -8.62 2.57 12.84
C MET A 1 -8.30 2.95 11.41
N PHE A 2 -8.15 4.24 11.14
CA PHE A 2 -7.73 4.78 9.86
C PHE A 2 -6.59 5.77 10.11
N LEU A 3 -5.53 5.69 9.31
CA LEU A 3 -4.38 6.61 9.37
C LEU A 3 -4.03 7.04 7.94
N ALA A 4 -3.67 8.31 7.79
CA ALA A 4 -3.12 8.87 6.56
C ALA A 4 -2.01 9.85 6.94
N LEU A 5 -0.90 9.85 6.19
CA LEU A 5 0.22 10.75 6.46
C LEU A 5 0.01 12.08 5.73
N HIS A 6 0.31 13.18 6.44
CA HIS A 6 0.22 14.52 5.90
C HIS A 6 1.40 15.35 6.41
N SER A 7 1.90 16.26 5.58
CA SER A 7 2.92 17.24 5.94
C SER A 7 2.41 18.66 5.72
N ASN A 8 2.61 19.51 6.73
CA ASN A 8 2.32 20.96 6.66
C ASN A 8 3.54 21.78 6.18
N GLN A 9 4.69 21.14 5.96
CA GLN A 9 5.96 21.82 5.69
C GLN A 9 6.57 21.45 4.32
N ALA A 10 6.11 20.34 3.74
CA ALA A 10 6.56 19.80 2.47
C ALA A 10 5.41 19.02 1.81
N ASP A 11 5.62 18.57 0.59
CA ASP A 11 4.68 17.66 -0.07
C ASP A 11 4.42 16.41 0.80
N SER A 12 3.16 15.99 0.86
CA SER A 12 2.70 14.94 1.77
C SER A 12 3.11 13.55 1.28
N PRO A 13 3.73 12.70 2.10
CA PRO A 13 4.01 11.32 1.70
C PRO A 13 2.71 10.56 1.47
N VAL A 14 2.67 9.72 0.43
CA VAL A 14 1.45 8.99 0.06
C VAL A 14 1.41 7.66 0.81
N PHE A 15 0.67 7.64 1.91
CA PHE A 15 0.40 6.42 2.67
C PHE A 15 -0.98 6.46 3.30
N SER A 16 -1.69 5.35 3.31
CA SER A 16 -2.81 5.18 4.24
C SER A 16 -2.88 3.76 4.75
N PHE A 17 -3.57 3.64 5.89
CA PHE A 17 -3.78 2.38 6.56
C PHE A 17 -5.20 2.32 7.08
N VAL A 18 -5.84 1.15 6.90
CA VAL A 18 -7.12 0.83 7.53
C VAL A 18 -7.04 -0.53 8.20
N GLY A 19 -7.57 -0.61 9.41
CA GLY A 19 -7.66 -1.86 10.15
C GLY A 19 -8.81 -1.87 11.15
N GLN A 20 -9.28 -3.08 11.46
CA GLN A 20 -10.42 -3.32 12.34
C GLN A 20 -9.96 -4.15 13.54
N ALA A 21 -10.29 -3.69 14.75
CA ALA A 21 -10.09 -4.43 16.00
C ALA A 21 -11.44 -4.77 16.61
N TYR A 22 -11.70 -6.05 16.88
CA TYR A 22 -13.00 -6.52 17.34
C TYR A 22 -12.87 -7.85 18.08
N ASN A 23 -13.95 -8.26 18.75
CA ASN A 23 -14.07 -9.60 19.31
C ASN A 23 -14.69 -10.50 18.24
N THR A 24 -13.98 -11.53 17.84
CA THR A 24 -14.46 -12.52 16.87
C THR A 24 -15.66 -13.28 17.42
N SER A 25 -16.36 -14.02 16.55
CA SER A 25 -17.42 -14.94 16.96
C SER A 25 -16.94 -16.04 17.92
N SER A 26 -15.63 -16.33 17.98
CA SER A 26 -15.03 -17.26 18.95
C SER A 26 -14.76 -16.62 20.33
N GLY A 27 -15.14 -15.35 20.52
CA GLY A 27 -14.85 -14.57 21.72
C GLY A 27 -13.40 -14.09 21.81
N SER A 28 -12.58 -14.35 20.79
CA SER A 28 -11.17 -13.97 20.76
C SER A 28 -11.03 -12.51 20.35
N ARG A 29 -10.04 -11.81 20.91
CA ARG A 29 -9.70 -10.48 20.42
C ARG A 29 -8.87 -10.62 19.14
N ALA A 30 -9.24 -9.91 18.09
CA ALA A 30 -8.51 -9.90 16.83
C ALA A 30 -8.36 -8.49 16.27
N PHE A 31 -7.28 -8.30 15.52
CA PHE A 31 -7.02 -7.16 14.65
C PHE A 31 -6.68 -7.68 13.26
N VAL A 32 -7.32 -7.08 12.25
CA VAL A 32 -7.01 -7.31 10.85
C VAL A 32 -6.89 -5.96 10.15
N GLY A 33 -5.74 -5.72 9.53
CA GLY A 33 -5.45 -4.53 8.73
C GLY A 33 -4.90 -4.89 7.37
N ASN A 34 -5.02 -3.97 6.41
CA ASN A 34 -4.45 -4.13 5.08
C ASN A 34 -3.54 -2.94 4.80
N ALA A 35 -2.33 -3.21 4.33
CA ALA A 35 -1.36 -2.20 3.92
C ALA A 35 -1.02 -2.40 2.44
N LEU A 36 -1.10 -1.33 1.66
CA LEU A 36 -0.56 -1.29 0.29
C LEU A 36 0.96 -1.13 0.39
N LEU A 37 1.70 -2.10 -0.14
CA LEU A 37 3.17 -2.11 -0.10
C LEU A 37 3.79 -1.52 -1.37
N ALA A 38 3.23 -1.87 -2.55
CA ALA A 38 3.80 -1.47 -3.83
C ALA A 38 2.74 -1.32 -4.93
N MET A 39 3.07 -0.46 -5.90
CA MET A 39 2.44 -0.43 -7.22
C MET A 39 3.42 -1.03 -8.23
N GLU A 40 3.02 -2.12 -8.86
CA GLU A 40 3.86 -2.98 -9.68
C GLU A 40 3.38 -2.92 -11.13
N VAL A 41 4.22 -2.42 -12.05
CA VAL A 41 3.91 -2.38 -13.48
C VAL A 41 4.57 -3.57 -14.15
N TYR A 42 3.78 -4.43 -14.76
CA TYR A 42 4.25 -5.71 -15.29
C TYR A 42 3.79 -5.95 -16.72
N ASN A 43 4.52 -6.82 -17.40
CA ASN A 43 4.22 -7.28 -18.74
C ASN A 43 3.77 -8.73 -18.66
N ASP A 44 2.46 -8.97 -18.69
CA ASP A 44 1.85 -10.29 -18.64
C ASP A 44 2.22 -11.11 -19.88
N THR A 45 3.25 -11.95 -19.78
CA THR A 45 3.80 -12.68 -20.94
C THR A 45 3.04 -13.96 -21.24
N ASN A 46 2.37 -14.53 -20.24
CA ASN A 46 1.61 -15.77 -20.37
C ASN A 46 0.09 -15.55 -20.45
N ASN A 47 -0.36 -14.29 -20.36
CA ASN A 47 -1.76 -13.85 -20.40
C ASN A 47 -2.64 -14.45 -19.30
N ASN A 48 -2.10 -14.68 -18.10
CA ASN A 48 -2.87 -15.18 -16.96
C ASN A 48 -3.54 -14.07 -16.14
N GLY A 49 -3.27 -12.81 -16.46
CA GLY A 49 -3.87 -11.63 -15.85
C GLY A 49 -3.23 -11.17 -14.54
N TYR A 50 -2.07 -11.68 -14.14
CA TYR A 50 -1.40 -11.25 -12.91
C TYR A 50 0.12 -11.27 -13.04
N LEU A 51 0.82 -10.60 -12.10
CA LEU A 51 2.27 -10.58 -12.09
C LEU A 51 2.84 -11.94 -11.65
N ASP A 52 3.54 -12.62 -12.55
CA ASP A 52 4.40 -13.75 -12.17
C ASP A 52 5.80 -13.28 -11.76
N ALA A 53 6.20 -13.66 -10.55
CA ALA A 53 7.54 -13.43 -10.05
C ALA A 53 7.99 -14.57 -9.14
N ASN A 54 9.21 -15.03 -9.36
CA ASN A 54 9.96 -15.91 -8.47
C ASN A 54 11.42 -15.46 -8.47
N TYR A 55 11.82 -14.77 -7.41
CA TYR A 55 13.18 -14.23 -7.28
C TYR A 55 14.19 -15.27 -6.81
N THR A 56 13.75 -16.44 -6.33
CA THR A 56 14.62 -17.60 -6.07
C THR A 56 15.15 -18.18 -7.39
N SER A 57 14.30 -18.27 -8.42
CA SER A 57 14.71 -18.65 -9.78
C SER A 57 15.17 -17.48 -10.65
N GLY A 58 15.08 -16.24 -10.17
CA GLY A 58 15.49 -15.03 -10.87
C GLY A 58 14.56 -14.62 -12.03
N THR A 59 13.31 -15.08 -12.02
CA THR A 59 12.33 -14.84 -13.08
C THR A 59 11.26 -13.86 -12.61
N THR A 60 10.94 -12.85 -13.40
CA THR A 60 9.84 -11.93 -13.10
C THR A 60 9.30 -11.27 -14.37
N GLU A 61 7.99 -11.05 -14.41
CA GLU A 61 7.33 -10.23 -15.42
C GLU A 61 7.29 -8.74 -15.06
N LEU A 62 7.75 -8.39 -13.86
CA LEU A 62 7.82 -7.02 -13.40
C LEU A 62 8.73 -6.20 -14.33
N ARG A 63 8.21 -5.07 -14.80
CA ARG A 63 8.98 -4.11 -15.59
C ARG A 63 9.45 -2.96 -14.71
N TYR A 64 8.53 -2.41 -13.93
CA TYR A 64 8.78 -1.25 -13.09
C TYR A 64 8.06 -1.37 -11.76
N THR A 65 8.68 -0.84 -10.70
CA THR A 65 7.95 -0.45 -9.49
C THR A 65 7.64 1.03 -9.57
N LEU A 66 6.39 1.40 -9.36
CA LEU A 66 5.94 2.80 -9.32
C LEU A 66 5.95 3.28 -7.86
N ILE A 67 6.94 4.10 -7.53
CA ILE A 67 7.09 4.68 -6.20
C ILE A 67 6.35 6.00 -6.13
N MET A 68 5.33 6.09 -5.27
CA MET A 68 4.67 7.36 -4.94
C MET A 68 5.52 8.11 -3.93
N ASN A 69 6.20 9.17 -4.37
CA ASN A 69 7.14 9.90 -3.52
C ASN A 69 6.39 10.87 -2.61
N ALA A 70 5.71 11.86 -3.20
CA ALA A 70 5.04 12.90 -2.44
C ALA A 70 3.89 13.54 -3.23
N SER A 71 2.91 14.04 -2.51
CA SER A 71 1.68 14.65 -3.01
C SER A 71 1.66 16.14 -2.71
N GLN A 72 1.39 16.96 -3.73
CA GLN A 72 1.30 18.41 -3.56
C GLN A 72 0.04 18.82 -2.81
N THR A 73 -1.04 18.04 -2.91
CA THR A 73 -2.29 18.29 -2.19
C THR A 73 -2.69 17.12 -1.31
N PHE A 74 -3.40 17.44 -0.24
CA PHE A 74 -3.98 16.47 0.69
C PHE A 74 -5.37 16.93 1.05
N THR A 75 -6.39 16.17 0.63
CA THR A 75 -7.80 16.51 0.87
C THR A 75 -8.44 15.43 1.73
N PRO A 76 -8.70 15.69 3.03
CA PRO A 76 -9.44 14.76 3.86
C PRO A 76 -10.94 14.82 3.54
N HIS A 77 -11.56 13.65 3.50
CA HIS A 77 -13.02 13.49 3.41
C HIS A 77 -13.50 13.03 4.78
N PRO A 78 -14.06 13.95 5.60
CA PRO A 78 -14.43 13.62 6.98
C PRO A 78 -15.54 12.57 7.02
N VAL A 79 -15.63 11.88 8.16
CA VAL A 79 -16.65 10.85 8.37
C VAL A 79 -18.04 11.46 8.18
N ASN A 80 -18.80 10.89 7.25
CA ASN A 80 -20.18 11.23 7.00
C ASN A 80 -21.06 10.01 7.21
N LYS A 81 -22.20 10.19 7.89
CA LYS A 81 -23.18 9.14 8.12
C LYS A 81 -24.31 9.27 7.11
N THR A 82 -24.60 8.18 6.40
CA THR A 82 -25.75 8.07 5.51
C THR A 82 -26.62 6.85 5.89
N LEU A 83 -27.86 6.84 5.42
CA LEU A 83 -28.75 5.69 5.57
C LEU A 83 -29.02 5.11 4.19
N ILE A 84 -28.64 3.85 3.99
CA ILE A 84 -28.91 3.10 2.76
C ILE A 84 -29.83 1.95 3.12
N ASN A 85 -31.06 1.97 2.59
CA ASN A 85 -32.08 0.96 2.90
C ASN A 85 -32.30 0.73 4.41
N GLY A 86 -32.19 1.79 5.21
CA GLY A 86 -32.33 1.74 6.67
C GLY A 86 -31.08 1.32 7.44
N THR A 87 -30.02 0.85 6.77
CA THR A 87 -28.73 0.54 7.38
C THR A 87 -27.87 1.81 7.48
N PRO A 88 -27.25 2.11 8.63
CA PRO A 88 -26.25 3.17 8.74
C PRO A 88 -24.95 2.82 8.00
N HIS A 89 -24.52 3.72 7.14
CA HIS A 89 -23.21 3.70 6.47
C HIS A 89 -22.38 4.89 6.95
N TYR A 90 -21.11 4.63 7.24
CA TYR A 90 -20.13 5.63 7.63
C TYR A 90 -19.07 5.71 6.54
N GLY A 91 -19.13 6.79 5.75
CA GLY A 91 -18.22 7.06 4.65
C GLY A 91 -17.11 8.02 5.08
N TRP A 92 -15.86 7.73 4.74
CA TRP A 92 -14.73 8.67 4.91
C TRP A 92 -13.65 8.40 3.87
N GLY A 93 -12.63 9.24 3.80
CA GLY A 93 -11.51 8.97 2.91
C GLY A 93 -10.49 10.08 2.87
N ILE A 94 -9.55 9.94 1.96
CA ILE A 94 -8.56 10.97 1.64
C ILE A 94 -8.33 11.00 0.13
N THR A 95 -7.84 12.12 -0.37
CA THR A 95 -7.30 12.27 -1.72
C THR A 95 -5.92 12.91 -1.65
N TYR A 96 -4.91 12.20 -2.15
CA TYR A 96 -3.61 12.76 -2.49
C TYR A 96 -3.68 13.20 -3.96
N GLY A 97 -3.36 14.46 -4.27
CA GLY A 97 -3.41 14.99 -5.63
C GLY A 97 -2.06 15.50 -6.13
N SER A 98 -1.84 15.39 -7.44
CA SER A 98 -0.59 15.76 -8.12
C SER A 98 0.61 15.10 -7.46
N ILE A 99 0.64 13.77 -7.53
CA ILE A 99 1.64 12.94 -6.86
C ILE A 99 2.87 12.83 -7.76
N GLN A 100 4.01 13.29 -7.25
CA GLN A 100 5.30 12.99 -7.83
C GLN A 100 5.63 11.52 -7.61
N ALA A 101 5.97 10.83 -8.69
CA ALA A 101 6.30 9.42 -8.66
C ALA A 101 7.58 9.11 -9.45
N ILE A 102 8.16 7.95 -9.18
CA ILE A 102 9.36 7.45 -9.86
C ILE A 102 9.06 6.03 -10.34
N LEU A 103 9.27 5.78 -11.63
CA LEU A 103 9.32 4.41 -12.14
C LEU A 103 10.74 3.90 -11.96
N ILE A 104 10.92 2.86 -11.15
CA ILE A 104 12.21 2.20 -10.96
C ILE A 104 12.23 0.93 -11.79
N ASN A 105 13.30 0.72 -12.57
CA ASN A 105 13.47 -0.51 -13.33
C ASN A 105 13.55 -1.73 -12.42
N ALA A 106 12.87 -2.82 -12.81
CA ALA A 106 12.92 -4.11 -12.15
C ALA A 106 14.18 -4.91 -12.52
N THR A 107 15.36 -4.31 -12.36
CA THR A 107 16.65 -4.98 -12.61
C THR A 107 17.34 -5.36 -11.31
N GLN A 108 18.18 -6.40 -11.35
CA GLN A 108 19.06 -6.74 -10.23
C GLN A 108 19.91 -5.52 -9.79
N PRO A 109 20.28 -5.41 -8.50
CA PRO A 109 19.96 -6.35 -7.41
C PRO A 109 18.63 -6.06 -6.68
N GLY A 110 18.04 -4.87 -6.83
CA GLY A 110 16.88 -4.44 -6.02
C GLY A 110 15.51 -4.65 -6.65
N TYR A 111 15.46 -4.99 -7.94
CA TYR A 111 14.24 -5.24 -8.74
C TYR A 111 13.12 -4.20 -8.53
N GLY A 112 13.47 -2.95 -8.25
CA GLY A 112 12.51 -1.86 -8.06
C GLY A 112 11.96 -1.71 -6.63
N TYR A 113 12.13 -2.69 -5.74
CA TYR A 113 11.56 -2.65 -4.38
C TYR A 113 12.51 -2.15 -3.30
N GLY A 114 13.83 -2.12 -3.54
CA GLY A 114 14.83 -1.64 -2.56
C GLY A 114 15.64 -0.45 -3.05
N GLY A 115 15.16 0.19 -4.14
CA GLY A 115 15.93 1.11 -4.97
C GLY A 115 16.27 0.50 -6.34
N GLY A 116 17.06 1.22 -7.12
CA GLY A 116 17.39 0.87 -8.50
C GLY A 116 17.51 2.11 -9.38
N MET A 117 17.80 1.89 -10.66
CA MET A 117 17.89 2.97 -11.64
C MET A 117 16.50 3.45 -12.02
N SER A 118 16.29 4.76 -11.90
CA SER A 118 15.07 5.40 -12.41
C SER A 118 14.94 5.17 -13.91
N ALA A 119 13.83 4.56 -14.32
CA ALA A 119 13.43 4.43 -15.72
C ALA A 119 12.90 5.78 -16.23
N SER A 120 12.08 6.43 -15.41
CA SER A 120 11.46 7.72 -15.68
C SER A 120 10.97 8.31 -14.36
N TYR A 121 10.86 9.63 -14.32
CA TYR A 121 9.93 10.27 -13.39
C TYR A 121 8.50 10.14 -13.93
N ALA A 122 7.52 10.25 -13.04
CA ALA A 122 6.11 10.26 -13.39
C ALA A 122 5.31 11.20 -12.49
N MET A 123 4.12 11.55 -12.97
CA MET A 123 3.07 12.19 -12.19
C MET A 123 1.86 11.26 -12.17
N ILE A 124 1.25 11.09 -11.00
CA ILE A 124 -0.07 10.47 -10.85
C ILE A 124 -1.06 11.59 -10.53
N ASP A 125 -2.12 11.75 -11.33
CA ASP A 125 -3.04 12.88 -11.17
C ASP A 125 -3.61 12.95 -9.74
N HIS A 126 -4.00 11.79 -9.20
CA HIS A 126 -4.44 11.64 -7.82
C HIS A 126 -4.40 10.17 -7.39
N VAL A 127 -4.39 9.93 -6.09
CA VAL A 127 -4.76 8.66 -5.47
C VAL A 127 -5.74 8.96 -4.35
N SER A 128 -6.99 8.51 -4.53
CA SER A 128 -8.04 8.61 -3.53
C SER A 128 -8.32 7.26 -2.91
N MET A 129 -8.50 7.26 -1.60
CA MET A 129 -8.86 6.08 -0.81
C MET A 129 -10.11 6.43 -0.01
N PHE A 130 -11.22 5.80 -0.39
CA PHE A 130 -12.52 5.97 0.24
C PHE A 130 -12.94 4.69 0.93
N TYR A 131 -13.60 4.85 2.05
CA TYR A 131 -14.05 3.77 2.91
C TYR A 131 -15.52 3.96 3.18
N ASP A 132 -16.28 2.88 3.02
CA ASP A 132 -17.68 2.83 3.42
C ASP A 132 -17.85 1.66 4.39
N TYR A 133 -18.21 1.98 5.63
CA TYR A 133 -18.38 1.02 6.70
C TYR A 133 -19.84 0.90 7.09
N SER A 134 -20.35 -0.33 7.15
CA SER A 134 -21.70 -0.61 7.66
C SER A 134 -21.70 -1.87 8.52
N VAL A 135 -22.77 -2.02 9.30
CA VAL A 135 -22.98 -3.17 10.18
C VAL A 135 -24.34 -3.78 9.88
N SER A 136 -24.36 -5.10 9.71
CA SER A 136 -25.60 -5.88 9.58
C SER A 136 -25.48 -7.16 10.40
N GLY A 137 -26.34 -7.29 11.41
CA GLY A 137 -26.26 -8.37 12.40
C GLY A 137 -24.88 -8.44 13.06
N ASN A 138 -24.25 -9.61 12.99
CA ASN A 138 -22.92 -9.90 13.56
C ASN A 138 -21.78 -9.72 12.55
N THR A 139 -22.04 -8.97 11.47
CA THR A 139 -21.06 -8.73 10.40
C THR A 139 -20.90 -7.25 10.14
N THR A 140 -19.65 -6.86 9.88
CA THR A 140 -19.32 -5.53 9.36
C THR A 140 -18.93 -5.64 7.90
N PHE A 141 -19.25 -4.63 7.12
CA PHE A 141 -18.85 -4.52 5.73
C PHE A 141 -17.98 -3.28 5.60
N LEU A 142 -16.78 -3.43 5.06
CA LEU A 142 -15.87 -2.35 4.75
C LEU A 142 -15.57 -2.41 3.26
N LYS A 143 -16.18 -1.51 2.49
CA LYS A 143 -15.73 -1.25 1.11
C LYS A 143 -14.51 -0.33 1.17
N THR A 144 -13.45 -0.68 0.47
CA THR A 144 -12.27 0.19 0.31
C THR A 144 -12.14 0.56 -1.15
N SER A 145 -12.72 1.69 -1.55
CA SER A 145 -12.65 2.16 -2.92
C SER A 145 -11.37 2.92 -3.18
N TYR A 146 -10.64 2.52 -4.21
CA TYR A 146 -9.44 3.21 -4.71
C TYR A 146 -9.76 3.89 -6.03
N GLN A 147 -9.31 5.13 -6.17
CA GLN A 147 -9.24 5.83 -7.46
C GLN A 147 -7.79 6.22 -7.69
N ILE A 148 -7.20 5.73 -8.77
CA ILE A 148 -5.84 6.07 -9.18
C ILE A 148 -5.97 6.85 -10.48
N GLY A 149 -5.48 8.08 -10.50
CA GLY A 149 -5.47 8.95 -11.67
C GLY A 149 -4.51 8.48 -12.76
N ASN A 150 -4.44 9.22 -13.87
CA ASN A 150 -3.55 8.82 -14.96
C ASN A 150 -2.10 8.91 -14.51
N VAL A 151 -1.28 8.01 -15.03
CA VAL A 151 0.17 8.04 -14.81
C VAL A 151 0.83 8.60 -16.06
N THR A 152 1.38 9.80 -15.93
CA THR A 152 2.09 10.49 -17.01
C THR A 152 3.59 10.39 -16.79
N LEU A 153 4.32 9.85 -17.75
CA LEU A 153 5.78 9.81 -17.71
C LEU A 153 6.34 11.20 -18.02
N ILE A 154 7.27 11.69 -17.19
CA ILE A 154 7.92 12.99 -17.36
C ILE A 154 9.44 12.84 -17.52
N PRO A 155 10.11 13.71 -18.30
CA PRO A 155 11.57 13.67 -18.44
C PRO A 155 12.33 13.94 -17.13
N PRO A 156 13.58 13.44 -17.00
CA PRO A 156 14.28 12.56 -17.93
C PRO A 156 13.69 11.14 -17.94
N ARG A 157 13.67 10.53 -19.13
CA ARG A 157 13.12 9.20 -19.39
C ARG A 157 14.13 8.38 -20.20
N SER A 158 14.41 7.17 -19.74
CA SER A 158 15.26 6.22 -20.46
C SER A 158 14.61 5.80 -21.79
N PRO A 159 15.39 5.52 -22.85
CA PRO A 159 14.85 5.04 -24.12
C PRO A 159 13.99 3.78 -23.96
N GLY A 160 12.87 3.71 -24.67
CA GLY A 160 11.97 2.55 -24.67
C GLY A 160 11.02 2.43 -23.47
N VAL A 161 11.10 3.34 -22.48
CA VAL A 161 10.19 3.31 -21.33
C VAL A 161 8.77 3.72 -21.75
N THR A 162 7.81 2.85 -21.45
CA THR A 162 6.38 3.01 -21.76
C THR A 162 5.51 2.39 -20.67
N LEU A 163 4.27 2.87 -20.57
CA LEU A 163 3.19 2.21 -19.82
C LEU A 163 2.18 1.53 -20.75
N GLN A 164 2.22 1.81 -22.05
CA GLN A 164 1.24 1.30 -23.01
C GLN A 164 1.37 -0.21 -23.16
N GLY A 165 0.23 -0.91 -23.08
CA GLY A 165 0.17 -2.37 -23.14
C GLY A 165 0.67 -3.08 -21.88
N LEU A 166 0.95 -2.34 -20.81
CA LEU A 166 1.36 -2.92 -19.52
C LEU A 166 0.18 -2.97 -18.53
N SER A 167 0.30 -3.91 -17.61
CA SER A 167 -0.64 -4.16 -16.54
C SER A 167 -0.17 -3.52 -15.24
N LEU A 168 -1.09 -3.31 -14.30
CA LEU A 168 -0.79 -2.83 -12.95
C LEU A 168 -1.17 -3.89 -11.92
N SER A 169 -0.33 -4.11 -10.92
CA SER A 169 -0.66 -4.87 -9.73
C SER A 169 -0.45 -4.02 -8.47
N LEU A 170 -1.35 -4.18 -7.51
CA LEU A 170 -1.24 -3.58 -6.19
C LEU A 170 -0.93 -4.67 -5.18
N LEU A 171 0.29 -4.67 -4.67
CA LEU A 171 0.73 -5.62 -3.67
C LEU A 171 0.31 -5.16 -2.27
N HIS A 172 -0.36 -6.03 -1.55
CA HIS A 172 -0.84 -5.81 -0.20
C HIS A 172 -0.29 -6.83 0.78
N ALA A 173 -0.08 -6.39 2.02
CA ALA A 173 0.05 -7.28 3.18
C ALA A 173 -1.20 -7.22 4.05
N THR A 174 -1.64 -8.39 4.52
CA THR A 174 -2.63 -8.49 5.58
C THR A 174 -1.92 -8.58 6.91
N LEU A 175 -2.19 -7.61 7.77
CA LEU A 175 -1.66 -7.51 9.11
C LEU A 175 -2.65 -8.14 10.09
N THR A 176 -2.30 -9.26 10.70
CA THR A 176 -3.19 -10.00 11.61
C THR A 176 -2.58 -10.17 12.99
N VAL A 177 -3.39 -9.95 14.02
CA VAL A 177 -3.03 -10.21 15.41
C VAL A 177 -4.26 -10.78 16.10
N ALA A 178 -4.11 -11.86 16.88
CA ALA A 178 -5.21 -12.41 17.66
C ALA A 178 -4.71 -13.03 18.96
N SER A 179 -5.62 -13.17 19.94
CA SER A 179 -5.36 -13.84 21.22
C SER A 179 -5.33 -15.37 21.12
N LYS A 180 -5.69 -15.94 19.98
CA LYS A 180 -5.72 -17.38 19.69
C LYS A 180 -5.05 -17.65 18.34
N GLN A 181 -4.93 -18.93 17.98
CA GLN A 181 -4.32 -19.36 16.72
C GLN A 181 -5.02 -18.72 15.52
N LEU A 182 -4.19 -18.13 14.64
CA LEU A 182 -4.59 -17.54 13.37
C LEU A 182 -4.22 -18.50 12.23
N THR A 183 -5.15 -18.68 11.32
CA THR A 183 -4.91 -19.36 10.04
C THR A 183 -5.53 -18.55 8.90
N VAL A 184 -4.98 -18.71 7.70
CA VAL A 184 -5.48 -18.09 6.49
C VAL A 184 -5.87 -19.17 5.49
N GLU A 185 -6.99 -18.94 4.80
CA GLU A 185 -7.39 -19.73 3.65
C GLU A 185 -7.54 -18.81 2.43
N ALA A 186 -7.03 -19.24 1.28
CA ALA A 186 -7.22 -18.57 0.00
C ALA A 186 -7.78 -19.58 -1.01
N GLY A 187 -8.89 -19.25 -1.66
CA GLY A 187 -9.53 -20.17 -2.61
C GLY A 187 -10.01 -21.47 -1.98
N ASN A 188 -10.44 -21.44 -0.71
CA ASN A 188 -10.88 -22.59 0.10
C ASN A 188 -9.78 -23.61 0.45
N ALA A 189 -8.50 -23.22 0.38
CA ALA A 189 -7.38 -24.04 0.83
C ALA A 189 -6.54 -23.28 1.87
N PRO A 190 -5.96 -23.97 2.88
CA PRO A 190 -4.99 -23.37 3.79
C PRO A 190 -3.85 -22.69 3.03
N TYR A 191 -3.49 -21.48 3.46
CA TYR A 191 -2.50 -20.66 2.80
C TYR A 191 -1.61 -19.93 3.79
N ASN A 192 -0.33 -19.85 3.45
CA ASN A 192 0.67 -19.06 4.14
C ASN A 192 1.74 -18.61 3.15
N SER A 193 1.85 -17.29 2.92
CA SER A 193 2.83 -16.69 2.02
C SER A 193 4.28 -17.10 2.32
N GLN A 194 4.59 -17.49 3.55
CA GLN A 194 5.93 -17.90 3.97
C GLN A 194 6.29 -19.34 3.55
N THR A 195 5.30 -20.18 3.28
CA THR A 195 5.52 -21.62 3.07
C THR A 195 4.92 -22.18 1.78
N ASN A 196 3.87 -21.56 1.25
CA ASN A 196 3.20 -22.04 0.04
C ASN A 196 3.89 -21.50 -1.22
N GLN A 197 4.08 -22.39 -2.20
CA GLN A 197 4.53 -22.10 -3.56
C GLN A 197 3.75 -23.01 -4.54
N PRO A 198 3.27 -22.54 -5.71
CA PRO A 198 3.37 -21.19 -6.30
C PRO A 198 2.22 -20.25 -5.90
N ALA A 199 2.21 -19.04 -6.48
CA ALA A 199 1.08 -18.10 -6.40
C ALA A 199 -0.23 -18.74 -6.89
N SER A 200 -1.35 -18.35 -6.28
CA SER A 200 -2.67 -18.92 -6.62
C SER A 200 -3.75 -17.85 -6.71
N SER A 201 -4.52 -17.90 -7.79
CA SER A 201 -5.68 -17.02 -7.94
C SER A 201 -6.80 -17.41 -6.97
N PHE A 202 -7.56 -16.42 -6.49
CA PHE A 202 -8.70 -16.66 -5.61
C PHE A 202 -9.80 -15.61 -5.84
N ASN A 203 -11.05 -15.96 -5.50
CA ASN A 203 -12.15 -14.98 -5.41
C ASN A 203 -12.51 -14.66 -3.95
N THR A 204 -12.15 -15.56 -3.04
CA THR A 204 -12.38 -15.39 -1.61
C THR A 204 -11.15 -15.84 -0.85
N ALA A 205 -10.81 -15.06 0.18
CA ALA A 205 -9.85 -15.45 1.19
C ALA A 205 -10.46 -15.20 2.57
N GLN A 206 -9.98 -15.93 3.58
CA GLN A 206 -10.50 -15.86 4.93
C GLN A 206 -9.36 -15.86 5.95
N VAL A 207 -9.50 -15.04 6.98
CA VAL A 207 -8.72 -15.17 8.23
C VAL A 207 -9.61 -15.87 9.24
N LYS A 208 -9.12 -16.98 9.78
CA LYS A 208 -9.78 -17.73 10.84
C LYS A 208 -9.04 -17.57 12.16
N VAL A 209 -9.80 -17.48 13.24
CA VAL A 209 -9.27 -17.44 14.61
C VAL A 209 -9.94 -18.55 15.40
N ASP A 210 -9.15 -19.55 15.81
CA ASP A 210 -9.67 -20.76 16.46
C ASP A 210 -10.66 -21.50 15.54
N ASP A 211 -10.27 -21.69 14.27
CA ASP A 211 -11.03 -22.31 13.16
C ASP A 211 -12.37 -21.66 12.80
N ILE A 212 -12.69 -20.52 13.41
CA ILE A 212 -13.89 -19.73 13.11
C ILE A 212 -13.51 -18.53 12.24
N VAL A 213 -14.26 -18.32 11.16
CA VAL A 213 -14.06 -17.16 10.26
C VAL A 213 -14.18 -15.87 11.05
N ALA A 214 -13.09 -15.10 11.07
CA ALA A 214 -13.04 -13.79 11.70
C ALA A 214 -13.12 -12.68 10.65
N TYR A 215 -12.53 -12.88 9.47
CA TYR A 215 -12.45 -11.87 8.42
C TYR A 215 -12.50 -12.51 7.04
N GLU A 216 -13.15 -11.87 6.07
CA GLU A 216 -13.26 -12.33 4.69
C GLU A 216 -12.87 -11.25 3.70
N PHE A 217 -12.20 -11.66 2.64
CA PHE A 217 -11.91 -10.91 1.45
C PHE A 217 -12.91 -11.37 0.39
N ARG A 218 -13.84 -10.51 -0.03
CA ARG A 218 -14.86 -10.85 -1.02
C ARG A 218 -14.54 -10.16 -2.32
N PHE A 219 -13.66 -10.80 -3.09
CA PHE A 219 -13.00 -10.24 -4.24
C PHE A 219 -13.52 -10.92 -5.50
N LYS A 220 -14.60 -10.39 -6.08
CA LYS A 220 -15.12 -10.85 -7.38
C LYS A 220 -15.66 -9.66 -8.16
N ASP A 221 -14.87 -8.60 -8.12
CA ASP A 221 -15.28 -7.29 -8.58
C ASP A 221 -14.51 -6.91 -9.84
N ASN A 222 -15.11 -6.03 -10.62
CA ASN A 222 -14.49 -5.44 -11.79
C ASN A 222 -13.89 -4.08 -11.41
N TYR A 223 -12.86 -3.66 -12.14
CA TYR A 223 -12.39 -2.28 -12.12
C TYR A 223 -12.86 -1.54 -13.37
N THR A 224 -12.93 -0.22 -13.28
CA THR A 224 -13.33 0.65 -14.40
C THR A 224 -12.18 1.56 -14.78
N LEU A 225 -11.84 1.61 -16.07
CA LEU A 225 -10.94 2.62 -16.62
C LEU A 225 -11.73 3.90 -16.85
N THR A 226 -11.41 4.96 -16.11
CA THR A 226 -12.26 6.16 -16.05
C THR A 226 -12.24 6.99 -17.33
N ASN A 227 -11.17 6.89 -18.13
CA ASN A 227 -11.07 7.60 -19.42
C ASN A 227 -12.03 7.05 -20.48
N THR A 228 -12.31 5.74 -20.43
CA THR A 228 -13.17 5.04 -21.41
C THR A 228 -14.50 4.60 -20.82
N LEU A 229 -14.64 4.63 -19.49
CA LEU A 229 -15.71 4.01 -18.71
C LEU A 229 -15.88 2.50 -18.96
N ALA A 230 -14.85 1.86 -19.54
CA ALA A 230 -14.85 0.43 -19.78
C ALA A 230 -14.53 -0.33 -18.49
N THR A 231 -15.21 -1.45 -18.30
CA THR A 231 -15.13 -2.27 -17.09
C THR A 231 -14.47 -3.61 -17.42
N TYR A 232 -13.52 -4.04 -16.57
CA TYR A 232 -12.73 -5.26 -16.76
C TYR A 232 -12.62 -6.05 -15.47
N PRO A 233 -12.48 -7.39 -15.53
CA PRO A 233 -12.28 -8.19 -14.33
C PRO A 233 -10.92 -7.87 -13.69
N ALA A 234 -10.92 -7.62 -12.37
CA ALA A 234 -9.69 -7.63 -11.59
C ALA A 234 -9.29 -9.08 -11.30
N VAL A 235 -7.98 -9.34 -11.16
CA VAL A 235 -7.45 -10.67 -10.83
C VAL A 235 -6.76 -10.61 -9.47
N TYR A 236 -7.16 -11.49 -8.57
CA TYR A 236 -6.64 -11.53 -7.20
C TYR A 236 -5.80 -12.76 -6.98
N VAL A 237 -4.61 -12.57 -6.42
CA VAL A 237 -3.62 -13.64 -6.31
C VAL A 237 -2.98 -13.66 -4.94
N ALA A 238 -3.09 -14.81 -4.27
CA ALA A 238 -2.39 -15.09 -3.04
C ALA A 238 -0.92 -15.29 -3.40
N SER A 239 -0.08 -14.40 -2.89
CA SER A 239 1.29 -14.21 -3.35
C SER A 239 2.29 -14.79 -2.35
N PRO A 240 3.22 -15.64 -2.79
CA PRO A 240 4.24 -16.18 -1.91
C PRO A 240 5.36 -15.17 -1.63
N ILE A 241 6.12 -15.36 -0.56
CA ILE A 241 7.18 -14.44 -0.15
C ILE A 241 8.34 -14.37 -1.15
N ASP A 242 8.62 -15.45 -1.89
CA ASP A 242 9.66 -15.46 -2.94
C ASP A 242 9.24 -14.75 -4.24
N SER A 243 7.98 -14.30 -4.34
CA SER A 243 7.54 -13.34 -5.35
C SER A 243 7.95 -11.90 -5.03
N LEU A 244 8.77 -11.72 -3.99
CA LEU A 244 9.50 -10.51 -3.65
C LEU A 244 11.01 -10.77 -3.67
N PRO A 245 11.82 -9.80 -4.11
CA PRO A 245 13.26 -9.96 -4.08
C PRO A 245 13.79 -9.94 -2.64
N PRO A 246 14.96 -10.55 -2.39
CA PRO A 246 15.69 -10.32 -1.14
C PRO A 246 15.89 -8.82 -0.94
N ASN A 247 15.60 -8.31 0.26
CA ASN A 247 15.69 -6.89 0.61
C ASN A 247 14.64 -5.97 -0.03
N ALA A 248 13.49 -6.51 -0.44
CA ALA A 248 12.34 -5.67 -0.78
C ALA A 248 12.05 -4.65 0.33
N PHE A 249 11.53 -3.48 -0.06
CA PHE A 249 11.10 -2.42 0.86
C PHE A 249 12.19 -1.86 1.78
N GLN A 250 13.46 -2.02 1.41
CA GLN A 250 14.57 -1.36 2.09
C GLN A 250 14.87 0.02 1.49
N GLY A 251 15.36 0.93 2.32
CA GLY A 251 15.82 2.26 1.89
C GLY A 251 14.84 3.41 2.11
N GLN A 252 15.28 4.62 1.74
CA GLN A 252 14.62 5.88 2.12
C GLN A 252 13.18 6.03 1.60
N TYR A 253 12.87 5.46 0.41
CA TYR A 253 11.54 5.58 -0.19
C TYR A 253 10.45 4.85 0.60
N PHE A 254 10.82 3.86 1.42
CA PHE A 254 9.90 3.07 2.23
C PHE A 254 9.93 3.44 3.71
N THR A 255 10.74 4.43 4.09
CA THR A 255 10.79 4.93 5.49
C THR A 255 9.43 5.41 6.00
N PRO A 256 8.58 6.10 5.21
CA PRO A 256 7.23 6.46 5.65
C PRO A 256 6.34 5.25 5.94
N LEU A 257 6.37 4.23 5.08
CA LEU A 257 5.65 2.96 5.26
C LEU A 257 6.09 2.28 6.57
N ILE A 258 7.40 2.09 6.75
CA ILE A 258 7.98 1.46 7.95
C ILE A 258 7.60 2.24 9.22
N SER A 259 7.67 3.58 9.16
CA SER A 259 7.35 4.43 10.31
C SER A 259 5.86 4.30 10.70
N ALA A 260 4.98 4.21 9.72
CA ALA A 260 3.56 3.99 9.96
C ALA A 260 3.28 2.60 10.53
N GLU A 261 3.92 1.54 10.01
CA GLU A 261 3.82 0.18 10.55
C GLU A 261 4.32 0.11 12.00
N GLN A 262 5.46 0.73 12.31
CA GLN A 262 5.99 0.81 13.67
C GLN A 262 5.05 1.56 14.62
N TYR A 263 4.47 2.68 14.16
CA TYR A 263 3.49 3.43 14.93
C TYR A 263 2.24 2.58 15.22
N VAL A 264 1.66 1.95 14.19
CA VAL A 264 0.50 1.06 14.35
C VAL A 264 0.84 -0.07 15.32
N GLY A 265 1.97 -0.76 15.12
CA GLY A 265 2.42 -1.86 15.96
C GLY A 265 2.58 -1.47 17.43
N GLY A 266 3.17 -0.29 17.68
CA GLY A 266 3.32 0.25 19.03
C GLY A 266 2.00 0.65 19.70
N GLN A 267 1.00 1.07 18.92
CA GLN A 267 -0.31 1.48 19.45
C GLN A 267 -1.32 0.32 19.57
N LEU A 268 -1.11 -0.79 18.86
CA LEU A 268 -2.04 -1.93 18.86
C LEU A 268 -2.33 -2.52 20.26
N PRO A 269 -1.36 -2.66 21.17
CA PRO A 269 -1.63 -3.17 22.52
C PRO A 269 -2.61 -2.27 23.29
N ASP A 270 -2.42 -0.96 23.20
CA ASP A 270 -3.26 0.01 23.90
C ASP A 270 -4.64 0.18 23.24
N ILE A 271 -4.70 0.16 21.90
CA ILE A 271 -5.94 0.35 21.14
C ILE A 271 -6.81 -0.91 21.16
N ALA A 272 -6.20 -2.08 21.15
CA ALA A 272 -6.90 -3.33 20.92
C ALA A 272 -6.79 -4.34 22.08
N GLY A 273 -6.01 -4.09 23.14
CA GLY A 273 -5.78 -5.07 24.21
C GLY A 273 -5.11 -6.34 23.69
N LEU A 274 -4.28 -6.19 22.64
CA LEU A 274 -3.59 -7.28 21.96
C LEU A 274 -2.14 -7.40 22.46
N PRO A 275 -1.46 -8.55 22.24
CA PRO A 275 -0.08 -8.73 22.69
C PRO A 275 0.85 -7.65 22.15
N SER A 276 1.78 -7.17 22.99
CA SER A 276 2.86 -6.23 22.61
C SER A 276 3.83 -6.78 21.57
N SER A 277 3.78 -8.09 21.30
CA SER A 277 4.52 -8.79 20.25
C SER A 277 3.86 -8.69 18.87
N SER A 278 2.96 -7.73 18.64
CA SER A 278 2.28 -7.53 17.36
C SER A 278 3.30 -7.14 16.29
N ASN A 279 3.81 -8.12 15.55
CA ASN A 279 4.70 -7.88 14.42
C ASN A 279 3.87 -7.55 13.18
N LEU A 280 3.94 -6.30 12.74
CA LEU A 280 3.27 -5.80 11.53
C LEU A 280 4.18 -5.83 10.30
N ASP A 281 5.34 -6.46 10.41
CA ASP A 281 6.27 -6.62 9.31
C ASP A 281 5.64 -7.49 8.21
N TYR A 282 5.57 -6.92 7.00
CA TYR A 282 5.13 -7.64 5.82
C TYR A 282 5.96 -8.90 5.58
N SER A 283 7.23 -8.94 6.00
CA SER A 283 8.10 -10.10 5.83
C SER A 283 7.67 -11.30 6.68
N ALA A 284 6.88 -11.05 7.73
CA ALA A 284 6.34 -12.06 8.63
C ALA A 284 4.84 -12.33 8.41
N THR A 285 4.18 -11.66 7.47
CA THR A 285 2.75 -11.89 7.22
C THR A 285 2.50 -13.27 6.62
N GLN A 286 1.39 -13.88 7.04
CA GLN A 286 0.87 -15.12 6.46
C GLN A 286 0.11 -14.87 5.15
N PHE A 287 -0.24 -13.62 4.83
CA PHE A 287 -1.05 -13.33 3.64
C PHE A 287 -0.64 -12.04 2.94
N LEU A 288 0.26 -12.20 1.97
CA LEU A 288 0.48 -11.27 0.88
C LEU A 288 -0.48 -11.59 -0.26
N TYR A 289 -1.04 -10.55 -0.86
CA TYR A 289 -1.87 -10.71 -2.04
C TYR A 289 -1.72 -9.54 -3.00
N ARG A 290 -2.03 -9.82 -4.27
CA ARG A 290 -2.02 -8.86 -5.36
C ARG A 290 -3.42 -8.65 -5.88
N ILE A 291 -3.76 -7.40 -6.15
CA ILE A 291 -4.91 -7.03 -6.96
C ILE A 291 -4.37 -6.55 -8.30
N SER A 292 -4.65 -7.28 -9.37
CA SER A 292 -4.10 -7.04 -10.71
C SER A 292 -5.14 -6.50 -11.68
N TYR A 293 -4.70 -5.58 -12.52
CA TYR A 293 -5.47 -4.83 -13.52
C TYR A 293 -4.84 -5.06 -14.91
N PRO A 294 -5.26 -6.11 -15.63
CA PRO A 294 -4.55 -6.59 -16.82
C PRO A 294 -4.53 -5.66 -18.04
N VAL A 295 -5.42 -4.66 -18.13
CA VAL A 295 -5.53 -3.77 -19.30
C VAL A 295 -5.25 -2.31 -18.97
N TRP A 296 -4.54 -2.05 -17.86
CA TRP A 296 -4.38 -0.73 -17.28
C TRP A 296 -3.74 0.33 -18.20
N SER A 297 -2.60 0.01 -18.83
CA SER A 297 -1.89 0.89 -19.77
C SER A 297 -1.60 2.33 -19.29
N GLY A 298 -1.43 2.53 -17.97
CA GLY A 298 -1.20 3.85 -17.37
C GLY A 298 -2.46 4.72 -17.21
N GLN A 299 -3.65 4.20 -17.51
CA GLN A 299 -4.90 4.95 -17.44
C GLN A 299 -5.42 5.11 -16.01
N ALA A 300 -6.24 6.13 -15.79
CA ALA A 300 -6.92 6.28 -14.52
C ALA A 300 -7.93 5.14 -14.30
N LEU A 301 -7.92 4.55 -13.11
CA LEU A 301 -8.78 3.41 -12.75
C LEU A 301 -9.54 3.66 -11.43
N GLN A 302 -10.69 2.99 -11.31
CA GLN A 302 -11.46 2.89 -10.08
C GLN A 302 -11.76 1.43 -9.76
N HIS A 303 -11.67 1.06 -8.49
CA HIS A 303 -11.97 -0.29 -8.00
C HIS A 303 -12.45 -0.27 -6.54
N ASP A 304 -13.43 -1.10 -6.16
CA ASP A 304 -14.09 -1.09 -4.84
C ASP A 304 -14.16 -2.46 -4.11
N PRO A 305 -13.00 -3.07 -3.79
CA PRO A 305 -12.96 -4.33 -3.05
C PRO A 305 -13.68 -4.26 -1.70
N THR A 306 -14.33 -5.37 -1.34
CA THR A 306 -15.12 -5.49 -0.10
C THR A 306 -14.47 -6.46 0.89
N TYR A 307 -14.38 -6.04 2.14
CA TYR A 307 -13.97 -6.87 3.26
C TYR A 307 -15.10 -7.02 4.27
N VAL A 308 -15.17 -8.19 4.91
CA VAL A 308 -16.22 -8.51 5.87
C VAL A 308 -15.61 -9.02 7.17
N ALA A 309 -15.96 -8.40 8.29
CA ALA A 309 -15.53 -8.87 9.62
C ALA A 309 -16.70 -9.54 10.34
N HIS A 310 -16.44 -10.69 10.97
CA HIS A 310 -17.41 -11.46 11.75
C HIS A 310 -17.11 -11.29 13.24
N PHE A 311 -18.04 -10.67 13.97
CA PHE A 311 -17.85 -10.33 15.38
C PHE A 311 -18.91 -10.96 16.27
N SER A 312 -18.59 -11.15 17.55
CA SER A 312 -19.58 -11.59 18.53
C SER A 312 -20.51 -10.43 18.92
N ALA A 313 -21.82 -10.70 18.99
CA ALA A 313 -22.82 -9.74 19.48
C ALA A 313 -22.63 -9.34 20.96
N THR A 314 -21.81 -10.06 21.73
CA THR A 314 -21.55 -9.72 23.12
C THR A 314 -20.69 -8.46 23.20
N ALA A 315 -21.24 -7.40 23.80
CA ALA A 315 -20.57 -6.12 23.94
C ALA A 315 -19.15 -6.29 24.54
N PRO A 316 -18.13 -5.64 23.97
CA PRO A 316 -16.78 -5.77 24.48
C PRO A 316 -16.70 -5.14 25.88
N ASN A 317 -16.13 -5.87 26.85
CA ASN A 317 -15.49 -5.25 28.01
C ASN A 317 -14.23 -4.54 27.51
N ILE A 318 -14.38 -3.35 26.92
CA ILE A 318 -13.24 -2.48 26.62
C ILE A 318 -12.82 -1.85 27.95
N PRO A 319 -11.63 -2.13 28.50
CA PRO A 319 -11.10 -1.28 29.55
C PRO A 319 -11.02 0.13 28.97
N ARG A 320 -11.68 1.12 29.59
CA ARG A 320 -11.59 2.52 29.16
C ARG A 320 -10.11 2.87 29.08
N THR A 321 -9.60 3.13 27.87
CA THR A 321 -8.25 3.67 27.69
C THR A 321 -8.20 5.04 28.36
N PRO A 322 -7.19 5.33 29.20
CA PRO A 322 -6.87 6.70 29.55
C PRO A 322 -6.61 7.47 28.26
N GLY A 323 -7.04 8.74 28.18
CA GLY A 323 -6.87 9.57 26.99
C GLY A 323 -5.44 9.53 26.45
N LEU A 324 -5.31 9.65 25.12
CA LEU A 324 -4.05 9.70 24.37
C LEU A 324 -2.96 10.39 25.20
N PRO A 325 -1.83 9.71 25.53
CA PRO A 325 -0.78 10.34 26.31
C PRO A 325 -0.19 11.49 25.49
N THR A 326 -0.34 12.70 26.04
CA THR A 326 0.06 14.00 25.47
C THR A 326 1.56 14.08 25.09
N GLY A 327 2.38 13.09 25.48
CA GLY A 327 3.80 12.99 25.15
C GLY A 327 4.12 12.52 23.72
N VAL A 328 3.19 11.84 23.03
CA VAL A 328 3.47 11.25 21.69
C VAL A 328 3.55 12.30 20.58
N LEU A 329 2.85 13.43 20.73
CA LEU A 329 2.93 14.58 19.82
C LEU A 329 4.33 15.22 19.79
N LEU A 330 5.12 15.08 20.87
CA LEU A 330 6.46 15.67 20.94
C LEU A 330 7.54 14.82 20.25
N VAL A 331 7.40 13.49 20.24
CA VAL A 331 8.41 12.59 19.64
C VAL A 331 8.31 12.60 18.12
N ALA A 332 7.10 12.62 17.55
CA ALA A 332 6.90 12.71 16.09
C ALA A 332 7.43 14.03 15.49
N VAL A 333 7.38 15.13 16.25
CA VAL A 333 7.94 16.43 15.84
C VAL A 333 9.47 16.42 15.91
N ALA A 334 10.07 15.67 16.84
CA ALA A 334 11.52 15.61 17.03
C ALA A 334 12.23 14.66 16.03
N THR A 335 11.64 13.52 15.67
CA THR A 335 12.24 12.62 14.65
C THR A 335 12.09 13.17 13.23
N GLY A 336 10.96 13.82 12.91
CA GLY A 336 10.76 14.48 11.62
C GLY A 336 11.77 15.61 11.35
N SER A 337 12.13 16.37 12.39
CA SER A 337 13.11 17.46 12.28
C SER A 337 14.56 16.96 12.12
N LEU A 338 14.91 15.82 12.72
CA LEU A 338 16.26 15.24 12.57
C LEU A 338 16.48 14.61 11.18
N ALA A 339 15.47 13.95 10.61
CA ALA A 339 15.52 13.41 9.25
C ALA A 339 15.64 14.53 8.19
N LEU A 340 14.96 15.66 8.42
CA LEU A 340 15.02 16.84 7.56
C LEU A 340 16.42 17.47 7.50
N VAL A 341 17.13 17.54 8.64
CA VAL A 341 18.50 18.08 8.69
C VAL A 341 19.48 17.19 7.91
N VAL A 342 19.32 15.86 7.98
CA VAL A 342 20.15 14.92 7.23
C VAL A 342 19.88 15.03 5.72
N ALA A 343 18.62 15.16 5.30
CA ALA A 343 18.25 15.34 3.90
C ALA A 343 18.78 16.67 3.31
N ILE A 344 18.69 17.77 4.06
CA ILE A 344 19.20 19.09 3.66
C ILE A 344 20.75 19.10 3.58
N MET A 345 21.44 18.44 4.52
CA MET A 345 22.90 18.32 4.48
C MET A 345 23.39 17.42 3.34
N GLY A 346 22.64 16.38 2.97
CA GLY A 346 22.93 15.55 1.80
C GLY A 346 22.81 16.33 0.47
N LEU A 347 21.78 17.17 0.34
CA LEU A 347 21.53 17.98 -0.85
C LEU A 347 22.53 19.13 -1.02
N THR A 348 22.97 19.76 0.07
CA THR A 348 23.95 20.88 0.02
C THR A 348 25.37 20.41 -0.31
N ARG A 349 25.77 19.19 0.08
CA ARG A 349 27.06 18.60 -0.33
C ARG A 349 27.10 18.25 -1.82
N SER A 350 25.99 17.79 -2.41
CA SER A 350 25.91 17.55 -3.86
C SER A 350 25.95 18.82 -4.70
N ARG A 351 25.35 19.92 -4.22
CA ARG A 351 25.35 21.20 -4.96
C ARG A 351 26.71 21.89 -5.03
N LYS A 352 27.62 21.66 -4.08
CA LYS A 352 28.97 22.25 -4.11
C LYS A 352 29.93 21.61 -5.12
N ARG A 353 29.53 20.53 -5.81
CA ARG A 353 30.40 19.81 -6.76
C ARG A 353 30.16 20.10 -8.25
N VAL A 354 29.21 20.97 -8.59
CA VAL A 354 28.94 21.35 -9.98
C VAL A 354 29.04 22.87 -10.10
N GLN A 355 30.25 23.34 -10.38
CA GLN A 355 30.46 24.67 -10.95
C GLN A 355 30.42 24.51 -12.47
N PRO A 356 29.57 25.25 -13.20
CA PRO A 356 29.50 25.17 -14.65
C PRO A 356 30.66 25.93 -15.29
N THR A 357 31.48 25.24 -16.09
CA THR A 357 32.45 25.86 -17.00
C THR A 357 31.67 26.39 -18.21
N SER A 358 31.62 27.71 -18.37
CA SER A 358 31.16 28.37 -19.59
C SER A 358 32.38 28.83 -20.41
N GLU A 359 32.60 28.23 -21.57
CA GLU A 359 33.37 28.80 -22.70
C GLU A 359 32.40 29.56 -23.65
N PRO A 360 32.80 30.36 -24.69
CA PRO A 360 34.11 30.44 -25.37
C PRO A 360 34.61 31.84 -25.87
N GLN A 361 35.87 31.83 -26.36
CA GLN A 361 36.55 32.65 -27.39
C GLN A 361 36.77 34.18 -27.22
N ASP A 362 38.05 34.61 -27.30
CA ASP A 362 38.46 35.62 -28.29
C ASP A 362 39.94 35.48 -28.72
N LEU A 363 40.19 35.81 -29.99
CA LEU A 363 41.45 35.82 -30.72
C LEU A 363 42.24 37.12 -30.41
N GLY A 364 43.58 37.01 -30.31
CA GLY A 364 44.47 38.03 -30.88
C GLY A 364 45.46 38.77 -29.96
N GLN A 365 46.75 38.54 -30.28
CA GLN A 365 47.88 39.48 -30.35
C GLN A 365 48.84 39.76 -29.16
N THR A 366 50.12 39.79 -29.55
CA THR A 366 51.37 40.26 -28.91
C THR A 366 51.95 39.35 -27.81
N MET A 367 53.21 38.92 -27.83
CA MET A 367 54.44 39.35 -28.54
C MET A 367 55.27 38.13 -28.95
#